data_AF-A0A5C9BCY9-F1
#
_entry.id   AF-A0A5C9BCY9-F1
#
_cell.length_a   1.000
_cell.length_b   1.000
_cell.length_c   1.000
_cell.angle_alpha   90.00
_cell.angle_beta   90.00
_cell.angle_gamma   90.00
#
_symmetry.space_group_name_H-M   'P 1'
#
loop_
_entity.id
_entity.type
_entity.pdbx_description
1 polymer ?
#
loop_
_entity_poly.entity_id
_entity_poly.type
_entity_poly.pdbx_seq_one_letter_code
_entity_poly.pdbx_strand_id
1 'polypeptide(L)'
;MGSDIESLEHEFHEVNFVLKTLQEVVGEGSGGIEVKTISASEWQIYLEAVPILAASLIHAVEKIVALYKSNLEIKKLKRELENNNLPEAVLKPLQDHIESAVKSEIRKIADELVELYYKKKDEGRKNELKNQTSQALRYLADRIDRGATIEVHAEPPEEPVEEGEAENPKAKKVAELRDLVAVVNKKMSSVTQLSRSDQPVLAIEYDKNDKKINN
;
A
#
# COMPACT_ATOMS: atom_id res chain seq x y z
N MET A 1 24.73 4.15 -3.24
CA MET A 1 24.59 5.62 -3.08
C MET A 1 24.01 5.84 -1.70
N GLY A 2 24.68 6.61 -0.83
CA GLY A 2 24.16 6.89 0.51
C GLY A 2 23.02 7.92 0.44
N SER A 3 22.00 7.75 1.28
CA SER A 3 20.97 8.77 1.49
C SER A 3 21.50 9.82 2.46
N ASP A 4 21.28 11.11 2.16
CA ASP A 4 21.55 12.18 3.13
C ASP A 4 20.43 12.28 4.19
N ILE A 5 20.70 13.03 5.26
CA ILE A 5 19.77 13.19 6.39
C ILE A 5 18.45 13.83 5.93
N GLU A 6 18.51 14.81 5.03
CA GLU A 6 17.33 15.50 4.51
C GLU A 6 16.42 14.54 3.73
N SER A 7 16.99 13.67 2.91
CA SER A 7 16.27 12.64 2.16
C SER A 7 15.64 11.61 3.09
N LEU A 8 16.32 11.25 4.19
CA LEU A 8 15.77 10.34 5.19
C LEU A 8 14.61 10.96 5.97
N GLU A 9 14.75 12.21 6.42
CA GLU A 9 13.67 12.94 7.09
C GLU A 9 12.42 13.00 6.20
N HIS A 10 12.63 13.30 4.91
CA HIS A 10 11.56 13.31 3.93
C HIS A 10 10.89 11.94 3.79
N GLU A 11 11.67 10.86 3.74
CA GLU A 11 11.14 9.50 3.67
C GLU A 11 10.27 9.16 4.89
N PHE A 12 10.71 9.50 6.09
CA PHE A 12 9.90 9.34 7.31
C PHE A 12 8.60 10.14 7.25
N HIS A 13 8.64 11.34 6.68
CA HIS A 13 7.45 12.17 6.51
C HIS A 13 6.42 11.51 5.57
N GLU A 14 6.86 10.96 4.45
CA GLU A 14 5.96 10.28 3.50
C GLU A 14 5.42 8.96 4.07
N VAL A 15 6.25 8.16 4.75
CA VAL A 15 5.80 6.95 5.46
C VAL A 15 4.74 7.30 6.50
N ASN A 16 5.00 8.32 7.33
CA ASN A 16 4.04 8.78 8.34
C ASN A 16 2.74 9.32 7.70
N PHE A 17 2.82 10.00 6.56
CA PHE A 17 1.64 10.45 5.81
C PHE A 17 0.77 9.26 5.39
N VAL A 18 1.36 8.26 4.74
CA VAL A 18 0.64 7.03 4.32
C VAL A 18 -0.08 6.41 5.50
N LEU A 19 0.64 6.21 6.60
CA LEU A 19 0.16 5.53 7.78
C LEU A 19 -0.97 6.29 8.46
N LYS A 20 -0.84 7.61 8.61
CA LYS A 20 -1.90 8.46 9.18
C LYS A 20 -3.15 8.48 8.32
N THR A 21 -2.99 8.55 7.01
CA THR A 21 -4.11 8.47 6.08
C THR A 21 -4.84 7.14 6.25
N LEU A 22 -4.12 6.01 6.29
CA LEU A 22 -4.73 4.70 6.48
C LEU A 22 -5.35 4.53 7.88
N GLN A 23 -4.73 5.06 8.94
CA GLN A 23 -5.31 5.08 10.29
C GLN A 23 -6.69 5.74 10.29
N GLU A 24 -6.78 6.91 9.66
CA GLU A 24 -8.04 7.64 9.59
C GLU A 24 -9.08 6.91 8.74
N VAL A 25 -8.67 6.29 7.63
CA VAL A 25 -9.54 5.45 6.80
C VAL A 25 -10.13 4.30 7.61
N VAL A 26 -9.35 3.63 8.46
CA VAL A 26 -9.85 2.55 9.33
C VAL A 26 -10.59 3.06 10.57
N GLY A 27 -10.67 4.39 10.76
CA GLY A 27 -11.37 5.02 11.87
C GLY A 27 -10.59 5.04 13.18
N GLU A 28 -9.33 4.60 13.17
CA GLU A 28 -8.38 4.78 14.27
C GLU A 28 -7.94 6.25 14.24
N GLY A 29 -7.84 6.90 15.41
CA GLY A 29 -7.54 8.34 15.49
C GLY A 29 -6.19 8.72 14.84
N SER A 30 -5.90 10.02 14.77
CA SER A 30 -4.66 10.56 14.17
C SER A 30 -3.40 10.42 15.04
N GLY A 31 -3.38 9.43 15.95
CA GLY A 31 -2.25 9.14 16.82
C GLY A 31 -1.02 8.74 16.03
N GLY A 32 0.16 9.19 16.45
CA GLY A 32 1.42 8.80 15.79
C GLY A 32 1.65 7.28 15.85
N ILE A 33 2.22 6.72 14.79
CA ILE A 33 2.68 5.33 14.80
C ILE A 33 4.04 5.25 15.48
N GLU A 34 4.17 4.32 16.42
CA GLU A 34 5.41 4.14 17.17
C GLU A 34 6.45 3.39 16.32
N VAL A 35 7.65 3.96 16.26
CA VAL A 35 8.81 3.32 15.65
C VAL A 35 9.47 2.45 16.71
N LYS A 36 9.46 1.12 16.51
CA LYS A 36 10.10 0.17 17.43
C LYS A 36 11.61 0.17 17.27
N THR A 37 12.06 0.03 16.02
CA THR A 37 13.48 -0.17 15.69
C THR A 37 13.78 0.41 14.31
N ILE A 38 15.00 0.94 14.15
CA ILE A 38 15.58 1.32 12.86
C ILE A 38 16.86 0.51 12.69
N SER A 39 17.00 -0.19 11.56
CA SER A 39 18.25 -0.85 11.17
C SER A 39 19.06 0.07 10.27
N ALA A 40 20.34 0.24 10.59
CA ALA A 40 21.26 1.08 9.82
C ALA A 40 22.09 0.29 8.79
N SER A 41 22.22 -1.02 8.98
CA SER A 41 23.01 -1.93 8.12
C SER A 41 22.31 -2.13 6.76
N GLU A 42 20.99 -2.26 6.82
CA GLU A 42 20.07 -2.27 5.70
C GLU A 42 18.93 -1.36 6.15
N TRP A 43 18.63 -0.30 5.41
CA TRP A 43 17.61 0.66 5.82
C TRP A 43 16.27 -0.08 5.97
N GLN A 44 15.81 -0.23 7.22
CA GLN A 44 14.58 -0.92 7.58
C GLN A 44 13.98 -0.22 8.80
N ILE A 45 12.66 -0.05 8.80
CA ILE A 45 11.91 0.56 9.89
C ILE A 45 10.84 -0.43 10.34
N TYR A 46 10.80 -0.71 11.64
CA TYR A 46 9.78 -1.58 12.25
C TYR A 46 8.77 -0.70 12.98
N LEU A 47 7.49 -0.88 12.63
CA LEU A 47 6.39 -0.04 13.08
C LEU A 47 5.34 -0.86 13.82
N GLU A 48 4.81 -0.33 14.93
CA GLU A 48 3.71 -0.94 15.64
C GLU A 48 2.36 -0.48 15.08
N ALA A 49 1.56 -1.41 14.57
CA ALA A 49 0.25 -1.11 14.00
C ALA A 49 -0.84 -1.96 14.65
N VAL A 50 -2.01 -1.36 14.85
CA VAL A 50 -3.21 -2.13 15.23
C VAL A 50 -3.63 -3.05 14.08
N PRO A 51 -4.23 -4.22 14.35
CA PRO A 51 -4.48 -5.24 13.31
C PRO A 51 -5.34 -4.76 12.13
N ILE A 52 -6.33 -3.88 12.35
CA ILE A 52 -7.16 -3.34 11.26
C ILE A 52 -6.36 -2.43 10.32
N LEU A 53 -5.43 -1.65 10.87
CA LEU A 53 -4.51 -0.84 10.07
C LEU A 53 -3.59 -1.74 9.25
N ALA A 54 -2.98 -2.75 9.87
CA ALA A 54 -2.14 -3.74 9.20
C ALA A 54 -2.90 -4.45 8.05
N ALA A 55 -4.16 -4.82 8.28
CA ALA A 55 -5.04 -5.41 7.27
C ALA A 55 -5.35 -4.46 6.10
N SER A 56 -5.55 -3.17 6.37
CA SER A 56 -5.75 -2.16 5.32
C SER A 56 -4.48 -1.95 4.48
N LEU A 57 -3.31 -1.90 5.12
CA LEU A 57 -2.01 -1.73 4.47
C LEU A 57 -1.69 -2.94 3.58
N ILE A 58 -1.83 -4.17 4.09
CA ILE A 58 -1.55 -5.36 3.27
C ILE A 58 -2.53 -5.49 2.10
N HIS A 59 -3.80 -5.07 2.27
CA HIS A 59 -4.75 -5.01 1.16
C HIS A 59 -4.26 -4.04 0.08
N ALA A 60 -3.87 -2.82 0.47
CA ALA A 60 -3.32 -1.83 -0.44
C ALA A 60 -2.11 -2.35 -1.22
N VAL A 61 -1.14 -2.92 -0.49
CA VAL A 61 0.10 -3.47 -1.07
C VAL A 61 -0.20 -4.63 -2.01
N GLU A 62 -1.08 -5.56 -1.64
CA GLU A 62 -1.50 -6.67 -2.50
C GLU A 62 -2.04 -6.19 -3.85
N LYS A 63 -2.91 -5.17 -3.85
CA LYS A 63 -3.49 -4.59 -5.06
C LYS A 63 -2.44 -3.88 -5.92
N ILE A 64 -1.51 -3.14 -5.29
CA ILE A 64 -0.40 -2.50 -5.99
C ILE A 64 0.53 -3.54 -6.61
N VAL A 65 0.84 -4.63 -5.89
CA VAL A 65 1.65 -5.74 -6.41
C VAL A 65 0.97 -6.43 -7.58
N ALA A 66 -0.35 -6.64 -7.53
CA ALA A 66 -1.11 -7.18 -8.65
C ALA A 66 -1.03 -6.25 -9.88
N LEU A 67 -1.18 -4.95 -9.68
CA LEU A 67 -1.03 -3.94 -10.75
C LEU A 67 0.41 -3.94 -11.33
N TYR A 68 1.43 -4.06 -10.48
CA TYR A 68 2.82 -4.19 -10.91
C TYR A 68 3.01 -5.43 -11.78
N LYS A 69 2.53 -6.60 -11.35
CA LYS A 69 2.66 -7.86 -12.09
C LYS A 69 2.01 -7.77 -13.47
N SER A 70 0.80 -7.20 -13.54
CA SER A 70 0.10 -6.98 -14.81
C SER A 70 0.88 -6.05 -15.74
N ASN A 71 1.38 -4.91 -15.25
CA ASN A 71 2.17 -3.99 -16.06
C ASN A 71 3.52 -4.58 -16.50
N LEU A 72 4.15 -5.40 -15.68
CA LEU A 72 5.39 -6.10 -16.03
C LEU A 72 5.16 -7.06 -17.20
N GLU A 73 4.05 -7.80 -17.18
CA GLU A 73 3.66 -8.69 -18.26
C GLU A 73 3.43 -7.92 -19.57
N ILE A 74 2.69 -6.81 -19.52
CA ILE A 74 2.46 -5.98 -20.70
C ILE A 74 3.78 -5.42 -21.26
N LYS A 75 4.70 -4.97 -20.40
CA LYS A 75 6.04 -4.50 -20.81
C LYS A 75 6.87 -5.61 -21.46
N LYS A 76 6.78 -6.85 -20.96
CA LYS A 76 7.43 -8.00 -21.59
C LYS A 76 6.86 -8.27 -22.98
N LEU A 77 5.53 -8.30 -23.12
CA LEU A 77 4.86 -8.45 -24.41
C LEU A 77 5.25 -7.35 -25.40
N LYS A 78 5.33 -6.09 -24.95
CA LYS A 78 5.82 -4.97 -25.78
C LYS A 78 7.24 -5.22 -26.29
N ARG A 79 8.16 -5.65 -25.44
CA ARG A 79 9.54 -5.99 -25.84
C ARG A 79 9.58 -7.14 -26.85
N GLU A 80 8.71 -8.14 -26.70
CA GLU A 80 8.59 -9.22 -27.68
C GLU A 80 8.11 -8.69 -29.05
N LEU A 81 7.15 -7.77 -29.07
CA LEU A 81 6.69 -7.12 -30.30
C LEU A 81 7.79 -6.25 -30.94
N GLU A 82 8.56 -5.52 -30.14
CA GLU A 82 9.75 -4.76 -30.60
C GLU A 82 10.77 -5.69 -31.25
N ASN A 83 11.06 -6.84 -30.63
CA ASN A 83 11.98 -7.85 -31.16
C ASN A 83 11.48 -8.47 -32.48
N ASN A 84 10.17 -8.40 -32.75
CA ASN A 84 9.57 -8.81 -34.03
C ASN A 84 9.51 -7.67 -35.07
N ASN A 85 10.26 -6.58 -34.86
CA ASN A 85 10.37 -5.41 -35.74
C ASN A 85 9.03 -4.69 -36.00
N LEU A 86 8.12 -4.69 -35.02
CA LEU A 86 6.93 -3.86 -35.14
C LEU A 86 7.32 -2.36 -35.06
N PRO A 87 6.73 -1.50 -35.92
CA PRO A 87 7.04 -0.08 -35.91
C PRO A 87 6.63 0.59 -34.59
N GLU A 88 7.45 1.54 -34.11
CA GLU A 88 7.18 2.32 -32.90
C GLU A 88 5.82 3.06 -32.97
N ALA A 89 5.39 3.46 -34.16
CA ALA A 89 4.08 4.09 -34.37
C ALA A 89 2.89 3.20 -33.93
N VAL A 90 3.06 1.87 -33.92
CA VAL A 90 2.05 0.92 -33.44
C VAL A 90 2.19 0.68 -31.93
N LEU A 91 3.41 0.74 -31.41
CA LEU A 91 3.73 0.41 -30.02
C LEU A 91 3.53 1.59 -29.05
N LYS A 92 3.65 2.82 -29.53
CA LYS A 92 3.52 4.03 -28.71
C LYS A 92 2.13 4.21 -28.08
N PRO A 93 1.01 4.03 -28.80
CA PRO A 93 -0.32 4.12 -28.19
C PRO A 93 -0.54 3.09 -27.06
N LEU A 94 0.08 1.91 -27.17
CA LEU A 94 0.05 0.89 -26.12
C LEU A 94 0.78 1.38 -24.87
N GLN A 95 1.95 2.01 -25.03
CA GLN A 95 2.71 2.61 -23.93
C GLN A 95 1.90 3.72 -23.22
N ASP A 96 1.32 4.64 -23.97
CA ASP A 96 0.54 5.76 -23.43
C ASP A 96 -0.71 5.25 -22.67
N HIS A 97 -1.34 4.20 -23.17
CA HIS A 97 -2.47 3.55 -22.50
C HIS A 97 -2.05 2.91 -21.17
N ILE A 98 -0.91 2.23 -21.12
CA ILE A 98 -0.38 1.61 -19.89
C ILE A 98 -0.12 2.67 -18.82
N GLU A 99 0.60 3.73 -19.17
CA GLU A 99 0.97 4.80 -18.22
C GLU A 99 -0.25 5.54 -17.67
N SER A 100 -1.24 5.81 -18.52
CA SER A 100 -2.49 6.44 -18.08
C SER A 100 -3.36 5.50 -17.23
N ALA A 101 -3.37 4.19 -17.55
CA ALA A 101 -4.13 3.20 -16.80
C ALA A 101 -3.63 3.08 -15.35
N VAL A 102 -2.32 3.10 -15.11
CA VAL A 102 -1.76 2.95 -13.75
C VAL A 102 -2.31 4.00 -12.78
N LYS A 103 -2.36 5.28 -13.19
CA LYS A 103 -2.89 6.36 -12.33
C LYS A 103 -4.37 6.17 -12.03
N SER A 104 -5.15 5.69 -13.00
CA SER A 104 -6.57 5.39 -12.83
C SER A 104 -6.78 4.20 -11.89
N GLU A 105 -6.00 3.13 -12.04
CA GLU A 105 -6.09 1.94 -11.20
C GLU A 105 -5.72 2.24 -9.75
N ILE A 106 -4.67 3.02 -9.50
CA ILE A 106 -4.33 3.47 -8.13
C ILE A 106 -5.49 4.26 -7.50
N ARG A 107 -6.16 5.11 -8.29
CA ARG A 107 -7.36 5.81 -7.79
C ARG A 107 -8.48 4.84 -7.44
N LYS A 108 -8.74 3.83 -8.27
CA LYS A 108 -9.77 2.82 -7.99
C LYS A 108 -9.43 2.03 -6.72
N ILE A 109 -8.17 1.67 -6.50
CA ILE A 109 -7.73 0.99 -5.27
C ILE A 109 -7.97 1.88 -4.05
N ALA A 110 -7.67 3.18 -4.14
CA ALA A 110 -7.95 4.12 -3.05
C ALA A 110 -9.45 4.23 -2.76
N ASP A 111 -10.28 4.35 -3.81
CA ASP A 111 -11.74 4.39 -3.66
C ASP A 111 -12.25 3.10 -3.00
N GLU A 112 -11.79 1.92 -3.44
CA GLU A 112 -12.13 0.62 -2.86
C GLU A 112 -11.77 0.52 -1.38
N LEU A 113 -10.55 0.94 -0.99
CA LEU A 113 -10.11 0.91 0.40
C LEU A 113 -10.97 1.82 1.28
N VAL A 114 -11.25 3.04 0.84
CA VAL A 114 -12.08 3.97 1.61
C VAL A 114 -13.50 3.44 1.76
N GLU A 115 -14.12 2.92 0.70
CA GLU A 115 -15.46 2.29 0.79
C GLU A 115 -15.47 1.08 1.73
N LEU A 116 -14.41 0.29 1.72
CA LEU A 116 -14.32 -0.92 2.53
C LEU A 116 -14.10 -0.63 4.01
N TYR A 117 -13.28 0.35 4.37
CA TYR A 117 -12.83 0.56 5.75
C TYR A 117 -13.43 1.80 6.43
N TYR A 118 -13.78 2.86 5.70
CA TYR A 118 -14.32 4.07 6.31
C TYR A 118 -15.81 3.90 6.65
N LYS A 119 -16.13 3.84 7.95
CA LYS A 119 -17.50 3.57 8.43
C LYS A 119 -18.28 4.80 8.90
N LYS A 120 -17.66 5.98 8.90
CA LYS A 120 -18.33 7.23 9.32
C LYS A 120 -19.22 7.76 8.19
N LYS A 121 -20.35 8.38 8.55
CA LYS A 121 -21.35 8.93 7.60
C LYS A 121 -21.04 10.36 7.15
N ASP A 122 -19.78 10.66 6.92
CA ASP A 122 -19.33 11.97 6.43
C ASP A 122 -18.82 11.82 5.00
N GLU A 123 -19.68 12.12 4.03
CA GLU A 123 -19.36 12.01 2.60
C GLU A 123 -18.33 13.05 2.14
N GLY A 124 -18.29 14.22 2.78
CA GLY A 124 -17.29 15.24 2.49
C GLY A 124 -15.89 14.72 2.85
N ARG A 125 -15.74 14.26 4.10
CA ARG A 125 -14.47 13.69 4.57
C ARG A 125 -14.09 12.42 3.82
N LYS A 126 -15.07 11.59 3.46
CA LYS A 126 -14.84 10.38 2.66
C LYS A 126 -14.21 10.70 1.30
N ASN A 127 -14.68 11.75 0.61
CA ASN A 127 -14.11 12.17 -0.66
C ASN A 127 -12.69 12.73 -0.53
N GLU A 128 -12.42 13.48 0.55
CA GLU A 128 -11.05 13.92 0.87
C GLU A 128 -10.13 12.73 1.13
N LEU A 129 -10.58 11.74 1.91
CA LEU A 129 -9.82 10.52 2.18
C LEU A 129 -9.54 9.72 0.92
N LYS A 130 -10.45 9.67 -0.06
CA LYS A 130 -10.17 9.05 -1.37
C LYS A 130 -9.01 9.74 -2.10
N ASN A 131 -8.95 11.07 -2.03
CA ASN A 131 -7.86 11.85 -2.62
C ASN A 131 -6.53 11.59 -1.87
N GLN A 132 -6.54 11.70 -0.55
CA GLN A 132 -5.35 11.49 0.28
C GLN A 132 -4.83 10.04 0.17
N THR A 133 -5.73 9.06 0.19
CA THR A 133 -5.40 7.64 0.04
C THR A 133 -4.79 7.40 -1.33
N SER A 134 -5.36 7.94 -2.40
CA SER A 134 -4.76 7.84 -3.75
C SER A 134 -3.32 8.36 -3.78
N GLN A 135 -3.05 9.49 -3.13
CA GLN A 135 -1.69 10.03 -3.03
C GLN A 135 -0.75 9.11 -2.21
N ALA A 136 -1.22 8.62 -1.06
CA ALA A 136 -0.47 7.67 -0.24
C ALA A 136 -0.14 6.38 -1.01
N LEU A 137 -1.09 5.86 -1.79
CA LEU A 137 -0.89 4.67 -2.61
C LEU A 137 0.09 4.90 -3.77
N ARG A 138 0.13 6.10 -4.36
CA ARG A 138 1.13 6.44 -5.39
C ARG A 138 2.55 6.39 -4.80
N TYR A 139 2.74 6.89 -3.59
CA TYR A 139 4.01 6.80 -2.90
C TYR A 139 4.41 5.34 -2.65
N LEU A 140 3.50 4.51 -2.10
CA LEU A 140 3.77 3.08 -1.91
C LEU A 140 4.11 2.38 -3.23
N ALA A 141 3.39 2.70 -4.30
CA ALA A 141 3.64 2.15 -5.62
C ALA A 141 5.00 2.55 -6.20
N ASP A 142 5.41 3.83 -6.11
CA ASP A 142 6.76 4.28 -6.49
C ASP A 142 7.84 3.54 -5.69
N ARG A 143 7.66 3.36 -4.39
CA ARG A 143 8.62 2.65 -3.54
C ARG A 143 8.73 1.17 -3.91
N ILE A 144 7.61 0.49 -4.14
CA ILE A 144 7.60 -0.90 -4.61
C ILE A 144 8.28 -0.99 -6.00
N ASP A 145 8.01 -0.05 -6.90
CA ASP A 145 8.60 -0.01 -8.25
C ASP A 145 10.13 0.17 -8.20
N ARG A 146 10.62 0.90 -7.19
CA ARG A 146 12.06 1.08 -6.89
C ARG A 146 12.67 -0.05 -6.07
N GLY A 147 11.90 -1.08 -5.72
CA GLY A 147 12.39 -2.28 -5.05
C GLY A 147 12.28 -2.29 -3.52
N ALA A 148 11.53 -1.36 -2.92
CA ALA A 148 11.20 -1.44 -1.50
C ALA A 148 10.39 -2.70 -1.19
N THR A 149 10.67 -3.31 -0.03
CA THR A 149 9.94 -4.48 0.46
C THR A 149 9.11 -4.04 1.66
N ILE A 150 7.82 -4.37 1.64
CA ILE A 150 6.90 -4.10 2.74
C ILE A 150 6.46 -5.44 3.28
N GLU A 151 6.72 -5.66 4.57
CA GLU A 151 6.32 -6.86 5.29
C GLU A 151 5.36 -6.50 6.40
N VAL A 152 4.30 -7.31 6.53
CA VAL A 152 3.33 -7.16 7.61
C VAL A 152 3.30 -8.49 8.36
N HIS A 153 3.75 -8.43 9.61
CA HIS A 153 3.73 -9.56 10.54
C HIS A 153 2.63 -9.33 11.56
N ALA A 154 1.77 -10.32 11.75
CA ALA A 154 0.69 -10.25 12.71
C ALA A 154 0.69 -11.51 13.58
N GLU A 155 0.84 -11.32 14.88
CA GLU A 155 0.77 -12.40 15.86
C GLU A 155 -0.71 -12.64 16.26
N PRO A 156 -1.14 -13.91 16.37
CA PRO A 156 -2.47 -14.21 16.89
C PRO A 156 -2.63 -13.64 18.31
N PRO A 157 -3.78 -13.06 18.65
CA PRO A 157 -4.03 -12.64 20.03
C PRO A 157 -3.99 -13.85 20.98
N GLU A 158 -3.42 -13.64 22.18
CA GLU A 158 -3.41 -14.64 23.24
C GLU A 158 -4.82 -15.16 23.51
N GLU A 159 -4.95 -16.47 23.77
CA GLU A 159 -6.24 -17.05 24.10
C GLU A 159 -6.73 -16.44 25.41
N PRO A 160 -7.99 -15.98 25.47
CA PRO A 160 -8.55 -15.56 26.75
C PRO A 160 -8.54 -16.76 27.69
N VAL A 161 -7.91 -16.61 28.86
CA VAL A 161 -7.99 -17.59 29.94
C VAL A 161 -9.47 -17.67 30.35
N GLU A 162 -10.18 -18.72 29.94
CA GLU A 162 -11.63 -18.82 30.10
C GLU A 162 -12.07 -18.85 31.57
N GLU A 163 -13.19 -18.18 31.86
CA GLU A 163 -14.29 -18.76 32.66
C GLU A 163 -15.62 -18.14 32.17
N GLY A 164 -16.48 -18.96 31.56
CA GLY A 164 -17.93 -18.74 31.54
C GLY A 164 -18.57 -17.90 30.42
N GLU A 165 -19.44 -18.57 29.67
CA GLU A 165 -20.58 -18.08 28.87
C GLU A 165 -20.32 -17.42 27.49
N ALA A 166 -20.97 -18.03 26.50
CA ALA A 166 -20.87 -17.83 25.05
C ALA A 166 -21.45 -16.50 24.52
N GLU A 167 -21.52 -15.45 25.35
CA GLU A 167 -21.95 -14.10 24.94
C GLU A 167 -21.00 -12.99 25.42
N ASN A 168 -19.72 -13.33 25.65
CA ASN A 168 -18.74 -12.31 26.03
C ASN A 168 -18.32 -11.45 24.80
N PRO A 169 -18.60 -10.14 24.76
CA PRO A 169 -18.17 -9.26 23.66
C PRO A 169 -16.65 -9.25 23.46
N LYS A 170 -15.86 -9.64 24.47
CA LYS A 170 -14.41 -9.86 24.34
C LYS A 170 -14.07 -11.06 23.46
N ALA A 171 -14.81 -12.17 23.56
CA ALA A 171 -14.57 -13.36 22.74
C ALA A 171 -14.84 -13.09 21.25
N LYS A 172 -15.90 -12.32 20.94
CA LYS A 172 -16.20 -11.89 19.56
C LYS A 172 -15.11 -10.99 18.99
N LYS A 173 -14.59 -10.04 19.77
CA LYS A 173 -13.50 -9.16 19.36
C LYS A 173 -12.19 -9.91 19.13
N VAL A 174 -11.89 -10.92 19.98
CA VAL A 174 -10.72 -11.80 19.79
C VAL A 174 -10.86 -12.64 18.52
N ALA A 175 -12.05 -13.14 18.21
CA ALA A 175 -12.31 -13.87 16.96
C ALA A 175 -12.14 -12.96 15.72
N GLU A 176 -12.71 -11.76 15.73
CA GLU A 176 -12.54 -10.78 14.64
C GLU A 176 -11.07 -10.39 14.42
N LEU A 177 -10.29 -10.24 15.50
CA LEU A 177 -8.85 -10.00 15.42
C LEU A 177 -8.09 -11.20 14.83
N ARG A 178 -8.45 -12.43 15.22
CA ARG A 178 -7.86 -13.66 14.64
C ARG A 178 -8.11 -13.75 13.14
N ASP A 179 -9.33 -13.44 12.70
CA ASP A 179 -9.68 -13.45 11.27
C ASP A 179 -8.86 -12.41 10.49
N LEU A 180 -8.67 -11.21 11.03
CA LEU A 180 -7.82 -10.18 10.44
C LEU A 180 -6.36 -10.63 10.35
N VAL A 181 -5.82 -11.21 11.43
CA VAL A 181 -4.44 -11.76 11.45
C VAL A 181 -4.28 -12.85 10.40
N ALA A 182 -5.25 -13.77 10.26
CA ALA A 182 -5.23 -14.82 9.26
C ALA A 182 -5.25 -14.26 7.83
N VAL A 183 -6.07 -13.23 7.57
CA VAL A 183 -6.11 -12.52 6.28
C VAL A 183 -4.75 -11.86 5.99
N VAL A 184 -4.15 -11.18 6.97
CA VAL A 184 -2.83 -10.54 6.83
C VAL A 184 -1.77 -11.57 6.44
N ASN A 185 -1.64 -12.65 7.23
CA ASN A 185 -0.62 -13.66 7.02
C ASN A 185 -0.81 -14.39 5.67
N LYS A 186 -2.07 -14.66 5.26
CA LYS A 186 -2.37 -15.22 3.94
C LYS A 186 -1.94 -14.29 2.81
N LYS A 187 -2.32 -13.01 2.87
CA LYS A 187 -1.99 -12.02 1.82
C LYS A 187 -0.51 -11.69 1.76
N MET A 188 0.21 -11.77 2.88
CA MET A 188 1.66 -11.50 2.91
C MET A 188 2.46 -12.44 2.00
N SER A 189 2.02 -13.70 1.86
CA SER A 189 2.66 -14.68 0.98
C SER A 189 2.61 -14.32 -0.51
N SER A 190 1.56 -13.61 -0.96
CA SER A 190 1.41 -13.22 -2.37
C SER A 190 2.22 -11.97 -2.72
N VAL A 191 2.47 -11.11 -1.72
CA VAL A 191 3.25 -9.87 -1.82
C VAL A 191 4.74 -10.13 -1.94
N THR A 192 5.26 -11.13 -1.22
CA THR A 192 6.70 -11.46 -1.18
C THR A 192 7.25 -12.06 -2.49
N GLN A 193 6.38 -12.50 -3.40
CA GLN A 193 6.76 -13.12 -4.68
C GLN A 193 6.84 -12.11 -5.84
N LEU A 194 7.56 -11.00 -5.67
CA LEU A 194 7.71 -10.00 -6.72
C LEU A 194 9.00 -10.23 -7.53
N SER A 195 8.86 -10.58 -8.81
CA SER A 195 10.00 -10.60 -9.74
C SER A 195 10.41 -9.17 -10.11
N ARG A 196 11.69 -8.85 -9.89
CA ARG A 196 12.24 -7.52 -10.15
C ARG A 196 12.51 -7.30 -11.65
N SER A 197 12.44 -6.04 -12.07
CA SER A 197 12.78 -5.56 -13.41
C SER A 197 13.86 -4.48 -13.28
N ASP A 198 14.79 -4.41 -14.23
CA ASP A 198 15.84 -3.38 -14.25
C ASP A 198 15.32 -1.98 -14.65
N GLN A 199 14.08 -1.91 -15.13
CA GLN A 199 13.39 -0.67 -15.47
C GLN A 199 12.12 -0.50 -14.64
N PRO A 200 11.74 0.75 -14.27
CA PRO A 200 10.46 1.04 -13.62
C PRO A 200 9.31 0.40 -14.37
N VAL A 201 8.48 -0.37 -13.68
CA VAL A 201 7.34 -1.13 -14.23
C VAL A 201 6.08 -0.30 -14.15
N LEU A 202 5.82 0.34 -13.02
CA LEU A 202 4.67 1.21 -12.83
C LEU A 202 4.89 2.60 -13.43
N ALA A 203 6.15 3.06 -13.50
CA ALA A 203 6.52 4.36 -14.07
C ALA A 203 5.71 5.52 -13.48
N ILE A 204 5.30 5.39 -12.22
CA ILE A 204 4.64 6.45 -11.48
C ILE A 204 5.74 7.34 -10.92
N GLU A 205 5.88 8.54 -11.46
CA GLU A 205 6.61 9.59 -10.75
C GLU A 205 5.72 10.14 -9.63
N TYR A 206 6.10 9.87 -8.39
CA TYR A 206 5.54 10.58 -7.25
C TYR A 206 6.11 12.00 -7.23
N ASP A 207 5.35 12.96 -7.77
CA ASP A 207 5.71 14.38 -7.71
C ASP A 207 5.36 14.96 -6.34
N LYS A 208 6.40 15.44 -5.66
CA LYS A 208 6.35 16.07 -4.33
C LYS A 208 5.45 17.31 -4.30
N ASN A 209 5.19 17.95 -5.45
CA ASN A 209 4.37 19.16 -5.57
C ASN A 209 2.87 18.91 -5.74
N ASP A 210 2.43 17.67 -5.97
CA ASP A 210 1.00 17.32 -6.06
C ASP A 210 0.23 17.62 -4.75
N LYS A 211 0.93 17.89 -3.64
CA LYS A 211 0.37 18.31 -2.34
C LYS A 211 -0.34 19.67 -2.38
N LYS A 212 -0.16 20.51 -3.40
CA LYS A 212 -0.67 21.90 -3.43
C LYS A 212 -2.10 22.07 -3.98
N ILE A 213 -2.78 21.01 -4.40
CA ILE A 213 -4.05 21.17 -5.15
C ILE A 213 -5.30 21.22 -4.26
N ASN A 214 -5.23 20.85 -2.97
CA ASN A 214 -6.42 20.82 -2.10
C ASN A 214 -6.20 21.45 -0.71
N ASN A 215 -5.86 22.75 -0.68
CA ASN A 215 -6.10 23.60 0.49
C ASN A 215 -7.14 24.67 0.12
#